data_AF-A0A9W5YTF7-F1
#
_entry.id   AF-A0A9W5YTF7-F1
#
_cell.length_a   1.000
_cell.length_b   1.000
_cell.length_c   1.000
_cell.angle_alpha   90.00
_cell.angle_beta   90.00
_cell.angle_gamma   90.00
#
_symmetry.space_group_name_H-M   'P 1'
#
loop_
_entity.id
_entity.type
_entity.pdbx_description
1 polymer ?
#
loop_
_entity_poly.entity_id
_entity_poly.type
_entity_poly.pdbx_seq_one_letter_code
_entity_poly.pdbx_strand_id
1 'polypeptide(L)'
;MAENAGFSSTLALYLISIINAASIFGRLIPPQLADVFGHFNVLTLCCFGTGVSMLCLWLPFNYHPSHAGIIVFAAVYGFVSGAVVSLMMPCVAKVGDLQTLGQRFGTFQLIMSVSCLTGLPIMGAILEKQDYTDYSGLQLFGWSSSTPEKSSTPRSLPASWYRSDAMYQLERRAIFSKRWMLLTHSSRLTKPGDFLSFTISNFSFFLTRDRDGNINGFHNICRHRAYPVVQARSGTTSILSCKYHGWSYGLKGNLSKAPRFETVESFDKSQHGLLPIHVHIDKAGFVWVNLEAGDPEVKWEDDFEKIDEEPRMQDFDFDGEYTFDHYWEMDIEANWKLLIENYNECYHCATSHPLINGVSDLPRYRVEPKARYMEHHIFNKDNIDAQFRRSITYFYPTTSVTVTDKFFYIQRMIPVSATTSKIENEVYRHRDATDEEFANINAFYRQVLDEDKDLCVGAQENLSAGVFINGELHPDKEKGPIHFQDHVKTMVMEHRRKEEEQGGEEIWPAVPKVTGEMRTGKLAEEEKFCSQLEAASCMARSELAW
;
A
#
# COMPACT_ATOMS: atom_id res chain seq x y z
N MET A 1 -9.36 -13.47 29.11
CA MET A 1 -10.15 -14.73 29.03
C MET A 1 -10.73 -15.17 30.38
N ALA A 2 -9.91 -15.56 31.37
CA ALA A 2 -10.43 -16.10 32.64
C ALA A 2 -11.27 -15.06 33.42
N GLU A 3 -10.83 -13.81 33.51
CA GLU A 3 -11.63 -12.76 34.16
C GLU A 3 -12.95 -12.48 33.41
N ASN A 4 -12.93 -12.47 32.06
CA ASN A 4 -14.12 -12.30 31.22
C ASN A 4 -15.13 -13.45 31.34
N ALA A 5 -14.69 -14.65 31.71
CA ALA A 5 -15.54 -15.82 31.94
C ALA A 5 -15.92 -16.00 33.43
N GLY A 6 -15.69 -14.99 34.27
CA GLY A 6 -16.10 -14.96 35.68
C GLY A 6 -15.14 -15.68 36.65
N PHE A 7 -13.93 -16.02 36.21
CA PHE A 7 -12.91 -16.63 37.07
C PHE A 7 -12.20 -15.56 37.92
N SER A 8 -11.88 -15.88 39.18
CA SER A 8 -11.11 -14.97 40.03
C SER A 8 -9.68 -14.79 39.48
N SER A 9 -9.13 -13.58 39.62
CA SER A 9 -7.73 -13.28 39.30
C SER A 9 -6.75 -14.21 40.05
N THR A 10 -7.16 -14.70 41.22
CA THR A 10 -6.43 -15.71 42.00
C THR A 10 -6.33 -17.06 41.28
N LEU A 11 -7.35 -17.52 40.56
CA LEU A 11 -7.32 -18.80 39.85
C LEU A 11 -6.33 -18.76 38.68
N ALA A 12 -6.22 -17.63 37.97
CA ALA A 12 -5.26 -17.47 36.88
C ALA A 12 -3.81 -17.68 37.35
N LEU A 13 -3.46 -17.17 38.53
CA LEU A 13 -2.16 -17.40 39.16
C LEU A 13 -1.93 -18.87 39.51
N TYR A 14 -2.95 -19.55 40.05
CA TYR A 14 -2.85 -20.98 40.38
C TYR A 14 -2.72 -21.87 39.14
N LEU A 15 -3.33 -21.53 38.00
CA LEU A 15 -3.19 -22.29 36.75
C LEU A 15 -1.74 -22.33 36.27
N ILE A 16 -1.01 -21.21 36.39
CA ILE A 16 0.43 -21.16 36.07
C ILE A 16 1.22 -22.06 37.03
N SER A 17 0.89 -22.05 38.32
CA SER A 17 1.52 -22.95 39.29
C SER A 17 1.25 -24.43 38.99
N ILE A 18 0.04 -24.77 38.55
CA ILE A 18 -0.36 -26.13 38.17
C ILE A 18 0.39 -26.59 36.92
N ILE A 19 0.49 -25.74 35.88
CA ILE A 19 1.26 -26.03 34.66
C ILE A 19 2.71 -26.34 35.02
N ASN A 20 3.34 -25.49 35.83
CA ASN A 20 4.73 -25.68 36.23
C ASN A 20 4.93 -26.94 37.08
N ALA A 21 4.03 -27.21 38.02
CA ALA A 21 4.07 -28.42 38.84
C ALA A 21 3.92 -29.70 38.00
N ALA A 22 2.97 -29.71 37.06
CA ALA A 22 2.79 -30.84 36.14
C ALA A 22 3.97 -31.00 35.17
N SER A 23 4.61 -29.90 34.76
CA SER A 23 5.81 -29.91 33.91
C SER A 23 6.98 -30.61 34.56
N ILE A 24 7.11 -30.59 35.90
CA ILE A 24 8.15 -31.34 36.61
C ILE A 24 8.02 -32.84 36.29
N PHE A 25 6.81 -33.40 36.41
CA PHE A 25 6.56 -34.81 36.08
C PHE A 25 6.74 -35.09 34.59
N GLY A 26 6.29 -34.15 33.75
CA GLY A 26 6.51 -34.18 32.30
C GLY A 26 7.99 -34.19 31.91
N ARG A 27 8.87 -33.57 32.70
CA ARG A 27 10.31 -33.55 32.44
C ARG A 27 11.05 -34.76 32.99
N LEU A 28 10.45 -35.52 33.91
CA LEU A 28 11.09 -36.66 34.58
C LEU A 28 10.67 -38.01 34.00
N ILE A 29 9.37 -38.25 33.83
CA ILE A 29 8.82 -39.56 33.48
C ILE A 29 9.06 -39.89 31.98
N PRO A 30 8.71 -39.03 31.02
CA PRO A 30 8.87 -39.30 29.59
C PRO A 30 10.32 -39.56 29.14
N PRO A 31 11.36 -38.87 29.64
CA PRO A 31 12.74 -39.24 29.35
C PRO A 31 13.12 -40.66 29.79
N GLN A 32 12.66 -41.10 30.96
CA GLN A 32 12.89 -42.47 31.42
C GLN A 32 12.19 -43.50 30.54
N LEU A 33 10.96 -43.20 30.09
CA LEU A 33 10.24 -44.04 29.13
C LEU A 33 10.91 -44.03 27.75
N ALA A 34 11.48 -42.90 27.34
CA ALA A 34 12.18 -42.74 26.07
C ALA A 34 13.44 -43.60 25.98
N ASP A 35 14.07 -43.98 27.09
CA ASP A 35 15.18 -44.94 27.12
C ASP A 35 14.73 -46.35 26.69
N VAL A 36 13.48 -46.72 26.95
CA VAL A 36 12.91 -48.04 26.61
C VAL A 36 12.19 -48.02 25.26
N PHE A 37 11.36 -47.01 25.02
CA PHE A 37 10.46 -46.94 23.86
C PHE A 37 11.02 -46.13 22.68
N GLY A 38 12.19 -45.51 22.86
CA GLY A 38 12.84 -44.66 21.87
C GLY A 38 12.46 -43.19 22.03
N HIS A 39 13.47 -42.32 21.96
CA HIS A 39 13.32 -40.89 22.26
C HIS A 39 12.42 -40.16 21.26
N PHE A 40 12.59 -40.46 19.97
CA PHE A 40 11.73 -39.89 18.93
C PHE A 40 10.28 -40.34 19.07
N ASN A 41 10.03 -41.61 19.39
CA ASN A 41 8.67 -42.14 19.55
C ASN A 41 7.93 -41.47 20.70
N VAL A 42 8.59 -41.35 21.86
CA VAL A 42 7.99 -40.68 23.02
C VAL A 42 7.82 -39.18 22.75
N LEU A 43 8.80 -38.52 22.12
CA LEU A 43 8.68 -37.12 21.72
C LEU A 43 7.49 -36.89 20.78
N THR A 44 7.32 -37.72 19.75
CA THR A 44 6.19 -37.63 18.82
C THR A 44 4.84 -37.78 19.55
N LEU A 45 4.73 -38.74 20.47
CA LEU A 45 3.52 -38.93 21.27
C LEU A 45 3.22 -37.71 22.15
N CYS A 46 4.24 -37.12 22.77
CA CYS A 46 4.11 -35.93 23.61
C CYS A 46 3.75 -34.67 22.80
N CYS A 47 4.32 -34.50 21.59
CA CYS A 47 3.95 -33.42 20.68
C CYS A 47 2.47 -33.56 20.25
N PHE A 48 2.04 -34.76 19.87
CA PHE A 48 0.65 -35.03 19.56
C PHE A 48 -0.27 -34.77 20.75
N GLY A 49 0.12 -35.21 21.95
CA GLY A 49 -0.62 -34.96 23.19
C GLY A 49 -0.73 -33.46 23.54
N THR A 50 0.32 -32.69 23.28
CA THR A 50 0.31 -31.22 23.43
C THR A 50 -0.76 -30.61 22.55
N GLY A 51 -0.76 -30.96 21.26
CA GLY A 51 -1.76 -30.44 20.34
C GLY A 51 -3.19 -30.86 20.69
N VAL A 52 -3.41 -32.14 21.02
CA VAL A 52 -4.73 -32.65 21.44
C VAL A 52 -5.22 -31.93 22.69
N SER A 53 -4.34 -31.61 23.64
CA SER A 53 -4.73 -30.85 24.83
C SER A 53 -5.18 -29.42 24.48
N MET A 54 -4.59 -28.78 23.47
CA MET A 54 -5.01 -27.45 23.03
C MET A 54 -6.36 -27.49 22.31
N LEU A 55 -6.58 -28.46 21.41
CA LEU A 55 -7.84 -28.53 20.65
C LEU A 55 -9.01 -29.13 21.43
N CYS A 56 -8.77 -30.17 22.21
CA CYS A 56 -9.84 -30.92 22.87
C CYS A 56 -10.09 -30.46 24.30
N LEU A 57 -9.11 -29.82 24.94
CA LEU A 57 -9.28 -29.29 26.29
C LEU A 57 -9.34 -27.76 26.29
N TRP A 58 -8.44 -27.04 25.61
CA TRP A 58 -8.40 -25.57 25.71
C TRP A 58 -9.45 -24.85 24.84
N LEU A 59 -9.54 -25.18 23.55
CA LEU A 59 -10.45 -24.53 22.60
C LEU A 59 -11.94 -24.57 23.00
N PRO A 60 -12.47 -25.68 23.55
CA PRO A 60 -13.87 -25.74 23.99
C PRO A 60 -14.20 -24.78 25.14
N PHE A 61 -13.22 -24.24 25.90
CA PHE A 61 -13.49 -23.25 26.96
C PHE A 61 -14.03 -21.93 26.44
N ASN A 62 -13.78 -21.57 25.17
CA ASN A 62 -14.36 -20.36 24.60
C ASN A 62 -15.89 -20.45 24.51
N TYR A 63 -16.43 -21.67 24.45
CA TYR A 63 -17.85 -21.93 24.28
C TYR A 63 -18.50 -22.48 25.56
N HIS A 64 -17.73 -23.21 26.39
CA HIS A 64 -18.21 -23.84 27.63
C HIS A 64 -17.22 -23.64 28.80
N PRO A 65 -17.24 -22.48 29.49
CA PRO A 65 -16.34 -22.21 30.61
C PRO A 65 -16.54 -23.19 31.78
N SER A 66 -15.48 -23.84 32.24
CA SER A 66 -15.51 -24.73 33.41
C SER A 66 -14.22 -24.65 34.22
N HIS A 67 -14.35 -24.42 35.53
CA HIS A 67 -13.24 -24.38 36.50
C HIS A 67 -12.47 -25.69 36.55
N ALA A 68 -13.18 -26.82 36.62
CA ALA A 68 -12.55 -28.13 36.62
C ALA A 68 -11.82 -28.39 35.30
N GLY A 69 -12.44 -27.98 34.20
CA GLY A 69 -11.88 -28.22 32.88
C GLY A 69 -10.56 -27.47 32.63
N ILE A 70 -10.48 -26.18 32.99
CA ILE A 70 -9.26 -25.39 32.73
C ILE A 70 -8.09 -25.85 33.61
N ILE A 71 -8.38 -26.35 34.81
CA ILE A 71 -7.40 -27.00 35.69
C ILE A 71 -6.90 -28.32 35.07
N VAL A 72 -7.79 -29.13 34.49
CA VAL A 72 -7.41 -30.36 33.78
C VAL A 72 -6.53 -30.04 32.57
N PHE A 73 -6.88 -29.02 31.78
CA PHE A 73 -6.02 -28.54 30.69
C PHE A 73 -4.64 -28.14 31.22
N ALA A 74 -4.57 -27.30 32.26
CA ALA A 74 -3.31 -26.86 32.86
C ALA A 74 -2.41 -28.03 33.29
N ALA A 75 -2.99 -29.06 33.92
CA ALA A 75 -2.25 -30.24 34.35
C ALA A 75 -1.77 -31.09 33.15
N VAL A 76 -2.65 -31.37 32.18
CA VAL A 76 -2.32 -32.19 31.00
C VAL A 76 -1.30 -31.48 30.13
N TYR A 77 -1.54 -30.22 29.79
CA TYR A 77 -0.64 -29.39 28.98
C TYR A 77 0.71 -29.21 29.66
N GLY A 78 0.74 -28.95 30.97
CA GLY A 78 1.98 -28.85 31.73
C GLY A 78 2.83 -30.11 31.63
N PHE A 79 2.22 -31.30 31.77
CA PHE A 79 2.91 -32.58 31.63
C PHE A 79 3.45 -32.80 30.21
N VAL A 80 2.60 -32.69 29.18
CA VAL A 80 3.01 -33.00 27.80
C VAL A 80 4.00 -31.97 27.23
N SER A 81 3.83 -30.68 27.54
CA SER A 81 4.79 -29.64 27.13
C SER A 81 6.13 -29.77 27.86
N GLY A 82 6.12 -30.13 29.15
CA GLY A 82 7.33 -30.45 29.90
C GLY A 82 8.13 -31.59 29.28
N ALA A 83 7.44 -32.61 28.78
CA ALA A 83 8.03 -33.75 28.09
C ALA A 83 8.74 -33.36 26.79
N VAL A 84 8.09 -32.50 25.99
CA VAL A 84 8.68 -31.98 24.74
C VAL A 84 9.99 -31.24 25.05
N VAL A 85 9.98 -30.35 26.05
CA VAL A 85 11.16 -29.56 26.43
C VAL A 85 12.33 -30.43 26.88
N SER A 86 12.09 -31.50 27.65
CA SER A 86 13.18 -32.37 28.14
C SER A 86 13.69 -33.36 27.08
N LEU A 87 12.87 -33.76 26.11
CA LEU A 87 13.22 -34.76 25.10
C LEU A 87 13.86 -34.20 23.82
N MET A 88 13.66 -32.91 23.51
CA MET A 88 14.20 -32.28 22.31
C MET A 88 15.73 -32.39 22.20
N MET A 89 16.47 -31.98 23.23
CA MET A 89 17.95 -31.99 23.18
C MET A 89 18.54 -33.42 23.14
N PRO A 90 18.03 -34.39 23.92
CA PRO A 90 18.40 -35.80 23.76
C PRO A 90 18.14 -36.35 22.35
N CYS A 91 17.04 -35.97 21.70
CA CYS A 91 16.78 -36.37 20.32
C CYS A 91 17.83 -35.78 19.36
N VAL A 92 18.15 -34.48 19.47
CA VAL A 92 19.19 -33.84 18.66
C VAL A 92 20.56 -34.49 18.87
N ALA A 93 20.88 -34.87 20.10
CA ALA A 93 22.12 -35.58 20.42
C ALA A 93 22.20 -36.95 19.72
N LYS A 94 21.07 -37.64 19.54
CA LYS A 94 21.01 -38.96 18.87
C LYS A 94 21.09 -38.90 17.34
N VAL A 95 21.01 -37.72 16.72
CA VAL A 95 21.09 -37.58 15.25
C VAL A 95 22.52 -37.78 14.71
N GLY A 96 23.52 -38.00 15.58
CA GLY A 96 24.79 -38.59 15.18
C GLY A 96 25.89 -38.44 16.23
N ASP A 97 27.14 -38.30 15.78
CA ASP A 97 28.31 -38.46 16.65
C ASP A 97 28.59 -37.29 17.62
N LEU A 98 29.18 -37.63 18.77
CA LEU A 98 29.58 -36.73 19.86
C LEU A 98 30.48 -35.57 19.40
N GLN A 99 31.30 -35.77 18.36
CA GLN A 99 32.21 -34.74 17.84
C GLN A 99 31.48 -33.54 17.22
N THR A 100 30.24 -33.73 16.76
CA THR A 100 29.42 -32.69 16.10
C THR A 100 28.28 -32.18 16.99
N LEU A 101 28.27 -32.58 18.27
CA LEU A 101 27.18 -32.30 19.20
C LEU A 101 26.93 -30.80 19.36
N GLY A 102 28.01 -30.02 19.52
CA GLY A 102 27.93 -28.55 19.64
C GLY A 102 27.33 -27.88 18.41
N GLN A 103 27.73 -28.32 17.20
CA GLN A 103 27.17 -27.81 15.95
C GLN A 103 25.68 -28.11 15.83
N ARG A 104 25.26 -29.34 16.13
CA ARG A 104 23.84 -29.73 16.04
C ARG A 104 22.97 -29.01 17.06
N PHE A 105 23.46 -28.85 18.30
CA PHE A 105 22.77 -28.05 19.30
C PHE A 105 22.66 -26.59 18.85
N GLY A 106 23.74 -26.02 18.29
CA GLY A 106 23.74 -24.68 17.74
C GLY A 106 22.74 -24.50 16.58
N THR A 107 22.74 -25.40 15.60
CA THR A 107 21.81 -25.39 14.47
C THR A 107 20.36 -25.52 14.93
N PHE A 108 20.08 -26.43 15.87
CA PHE A 108 18.75 -26.60 16.43
C PHE A 108 18.26 -25.34 17.17
N GLN A 109 19.10 -24.74 18.01
CA GLN A 109 18.77 -23.50 18.73
C GLN A 109 18.58 -22.32 17.78
N LEU A 110 19.35 -22.26 16.69
CA LEU A 110 19.18 -21.24 15.63
C LEU A 110 17.84 -21.38 14.91
N ILE A 111 17.39 -22.60 14.63
CA ILE A 111 16.07 -22.84 14.02
C ILE A 111 14.96 -22.45 15.00
N MET A 112 15.08 -22.87 16.27
CA MET A 112 14.09 -22.56 17.31
C MET A 112 14.00 -21.06 17.63
N SER A 113 15.10 -20.31 17.51
CA SER A 113 15.10 -18.88 17.81
C SER A 113 14.19 -18.09 16.86
N VAL A 114 14.07 -18.50 15.59
CA VAL A 114 13.14 -17.89 14.62
C VAL A 114 11.70 -18.07 15.07
N SER A 115 11.31 -19.27 15.51
CA SER A 115 9.96 -19.54 16.01
C SER A 115 9.67 -18.76 17.30
N CYS A 116 10.64 -18.65 18.21
CA CYS A 116 10.49 -17.83 19.42
C CYS A 116 10.38 -16.33 19.12
N LEU A 117 11.15 -15.82 18.16
CA LEU A 117 11.17 -14.41 17.79
C LEU A 117 9.89 -13.98 17.05
N THR A 118 9.37 -14.85 16.18
CA THR A 118 8.17 -14.57 15.37
C THR A 118 6.87 -14.91 16.09
N GLY A 119 6.90 -15.86 17.05
CA GLY A 119 5.72 -16.32 17.77
C GLY A 119 5.00 -15.19 18.52
N LEU A 120 5.72 -14.39 19.31
CA LEU A 120 5.12 -13.32 20.12
C LEU A 120 4.45 -12.22 19.26
N PRO A 121 5.08 -11.68 18.20
CA PRO A 121 4.42 -10.75 17.28
C PRO A 121 3.17 -11.32 16.60
N ILE A 122 3.21 -12.58 16.16
CA ILE A 122 2.05 -13.23 15.52
C ILE A 122 0.90 -13.40 16.52
N MET A 123 1.20 -13.84 17.75
CA MET A 123 0.20 -13.92 18.82
C MET A 123 -0.44 -12.55 19.10
N GLY A 124 0.36 -11.48 19.13
CA GLY A 124 -0.12 -10.11 19.28
C GLY A 124 -1.06 -9.69 18.15
N ALA A 125 -0.67 -9.91 16.89
CA ALA A 125 -1.48 -9.57 15.71
C ALA A 125 -2.80 -10.36 15.65
N ILE A 126 -2.80 -11.63 16.05
CA ILE A 126 -4.01 -12.44 16.14
C ILE A 126 -4.96 -11.87 17.19
N LEU A 127 -4.45 -11.54 18.38
CA LEU A 127 -5.27 -10.98 19.47
C LEU A 127 -5.84 -9.60 19.11
N GLU A 128 -5.04 -8.76 18.45
CA GLU A 128 -5.48 -7.45 17.96
C GLU A 128 -6.64 -7.58 16.95
N LYS A 129 -6.55 -8.53 16.02
CA LYS A 129 -7.61 -8.81 15.04
C LYS A 129 -8.88 -9.42 15.66
N GLN A 130 -8.79 -9.97 16.87
CA GLN A 130 -9.91 -10.56 17.63
C GLN A 130 -10.38 -9.67 18.78
N ASP A 131 -10.00 -8.38 18.79
CA ASP A 131 -10.38 -7.37 19.80
C ASP A 131 -10.10 -7.79 21.26
N TYR A 132 -9.17 -8.72 21.49
CA TYR A 132 -8.89 -9.32 22.82
C TYR A 132 -10.11 -9.95 23.53
N THR A 133 -11.19 -10.19 22.80
CA THR A 133 -12.43 -10.78 23.33
C THR A 133 -12.56 -12.27 22.99
N ASP A 134 -11.95 -12.70 21.88
CA ASP A 134 -11.86 -14.09 21.45
C ASP A 134 -10.39 -14.54 21.37
N TYR A 135 -10.12 -15.76 21.85
CA TYR A 135 -8.79 -16.37 21.90
C TYR A 135 -8.71 -17.62 21.02
N SER A 136 -9.76 -17.93 20.26
CA SER A 136 -9.82 -19.07 19.35
C SER A 136 -8.68 -19.08 18.34
N GLY A 137 -8.32 -17.91 17.78
CA GLY A 137 -7.22 -17.78 16.82
C GLY A 137 -5.87 -18.08 17.46
N LEU A 138 -5.67 -17.65 18.71
CA LEU A 138 -4.46 -17.95 19.47
C LEU A 138 -4.35 -19.45 19.80
N GLN A 139 -5.46 -20.07 20.20
CA GLN A 139 -5.55 -21.50 20.50
C GLN A 139 -5.32 -22.37 19.25
N LEU A 140 -5.87 -21.95 18.11
CA LEU A 140 -5.66 -22.58 16.81
C LEU A 140 -4.24 -22.37 16.29
N PHE A 141 -3.64 -21.18 16.48
CA PHE A 141 -2.24 -20.93 16.14
C PHE A 141 -1.28 -21.79 16.97
N GLY A 142 -1.59 -21.95 18.26
CA GLY A 142 -0.89 -22.88 19.15
C GLY A 142 -0.89 -24.32 18.62
N TRP A 143 -1.98 -24.78 18.01
CA TRP A 143 -2.07 -26.09 17.33
C TRP A 143 -1.37 -26.12 15.95
N SER A 144 -1.62 -25.11 15.12
CA SER A 144 -1.14 -25.01 13.73
C SER A 144 0.40 -25.00 13.61
N SER A 145 1.11 -24.65 14.68
CA SER A 145 2.58 -24.71 14.73
C SER A 145 3.16 -26.14 14.72
N SER A 146 2.32 -27.18 14.77
CA SER A 146 2.72 -28.60 14.74
C SER A 146 2.39 -29.34 13.43
N THR A 147 1.96 -28.63 12.38
CA THR A 147 1.78 -29.18 11.03
C THR A 147 2.38 -28.22 10.01
N PRO A 148 3.28 -28.67 9.10
CA PRO A 148 3.77 -27.81 8.03
C PRO A 148 2.65 -27.61 7.01
N GLU A 149 1.90 -26.52 7.13
CA GLU A 149 1.00 -26.07 6.09
C GLU A 149 1.85 -25.42 4.98
N LYS A 150 1.77 -25.92 3.75
CA LYS A 150 2.28 -25.20 2.58
C LYS A 150 1.51 -23.88 2.51
N SER A 151 2.20 -22.75 2.64
CA SER A 151 1.61 -21.46 2.28
C SER A 151 1.08 -21.55 0.85
N SER A 152 -0.20 -21.23 0.65
CA SER A 152 -0.77 -21.16 -0.69
C SER A 152 -0.04 -20.07 -1.49
N THR A 153 0.38 -20.38 -2.71
CA THR A 153 1.02 -19.40 -3.60
C THR A 153 0.12 -18.16 -3.74
N PRO A 154 0.64 -16.94 -3.55
CA PRO A 154 -0.13 -15.71 -3.77
C PRO A 154 -0.69 -15.67 -5.19
N ARG A 155 -1.88 -15.08 -5.36
CA ARG A 155 -2.52 -14.93 -6.67
C ARG A 155 -2.77 -13.47 -6.98
N SER A 156 -2.72 -13.13 -8.26
CA SER A 156 -3.02 -11.78 -8.74
C SER A 156 -4.48 -11.39 -8.48
N LEU A 157 -4.77 -10.09 -8.54
CA LEU A 157 -6.15 -9.59 -8.67
C LEU A 157 -6.84 -10.28 -9.86
N PRO A 158 -8.17 -10.47 -9.79
CA PRO A 158 -8.89 -11.08 -10.89
C PRO A 158 -8.97 -10.14 -12.09
N ALA A 159 -8.99 -10.69 -13.31
CA ALA A 159 -8.95 -9.96 -14.57
C ALA A 159 -10.01 -8.85 -14.68
N SER A 160 -11.17 -9.03 -14.03
CA SER A 160 -12.23 -8.02 -13.97
C SER A 160 -11.77 -6.68 -13.35
N TRP A 161 -10.80 -6.69 -12.45
CA TRP A 161 -10.26 -5.47 -11.83
C TRP A 161 -9.46 -4.61 -12.80
N TYR A 162 -8.98 -5.19 -13.89
CA TYR A 162 -8.17 -4.52 -14.90
C TYR A 162 -8.99 -4.07 -16.11
N ARG A 163 -10.31 -4.30 -16.15
CA ARG A 163 -11.16 -3.94 -17.30
C ARG A 163 -12.53 -3.37 -16.98
N SER A 164 -12.98 -3.48 -15.73
CA SER A 164 -14.33 -3.03 -15.34
C SER A 164 -14.36 -1.52 -15.12
N ASP A 165 -15.22 -0.81 -15.85
CA ASP A 165 -15.47 0.62 -15.64
C ASP A 165 -15.99 0.92 -14.23
N ALA A 166 -16.87 0.07 -13.68
CA ALA A 166 -17.38 0.24 -12.33
C ALA A 166 -16.27 0.13 -11.28
N MET A 167 -15.30 -0.78 -11.50
CA MET A 167 -14.12 -0.88 -10.65
C MET A 167 -13.28 0.39 -10.74
N TYR A 168 -13.06 0.91 -11.96
CA TYR A 168 -12.31 2.15 -12.14
C TYR A 168 -12.99 3.34 -11.44
N GLN A 169 -14.30 3.50 -11.54
CA GLN A 169 -15.02 4.56 -10.82
C GLN A 169 -14.89 4.42 -9.30
N LEU A 170 -14.95 3.19 -8.78
CA LEU A 170 -14.72 2.92 -7.36
C LEU A 170 -13.27 3.23 -6.95
N GLU A 171 -12.27 2.88 -7.75
CA GLU A 171 -10.86 3.24 -7.50
C GLU A 171 -10.65 4.76 -7.46
N ARG A 172 -11.32 5.52 -8.34
CA ARG A 172 -11.31 7.00 -8.32
C ARG A 172 -11.74 7.57 -6.98
N ARG A 173 -12.80 7.03 -6.39
CA ARG A 173 -13.36 7.46 -5.09
C ARG A 173 -12.59 6.91 -3.88
N ALA A 174 -12.14 5.68 -3.97
CA ALA A 174 -11.51 4.98 -2.86
C ALA A 174 -10.05 5.39 -2.63
N ILE A 175 -9.36 5.77 -3.71
CA ILE A 175 -7.91 6.02 -3.72
C ILE A 175 -7.63 7.47 -4.11
N PHE A 176 -7.89 7.82 -5.38
CA PHE A 176 -7.36 9.05 -5.98
C PHE A 176 -7.98 10.34 -5.44
N SER A 177 -9.21 10.29 -4.94
CA SER A 177 -9.88 11.46 -4.36
C SER A 177 -9.51 11.74 -2.91
N LYS A 178 -8.76 10.86 -2.22
CA LYS A 178 -8.50 11.01 -0.77
C LYS A 178 -7.13 10.56 -0.27
N ARG A 179 -6.26 10.05 -1.14
CA ARG A 179 -4.88 9.69 -0.79
C ARG A 179 -3.91 10.78 -1.22
N TRP A 180 -2.82 10.91 -0.47
CA TRP A 180 -1.73 11.81 -0.82
C TRP A 180 -0.98 11.29 -2.05
N MET A 181 -0.72 12.17 -3.01
CA MET A 181 -0.04 11.87 -4.27
C MET A 181 1.15 12.80 -4.44
N LEU A 182 2.35 12.24 -4.59
CA LEU A 182 3.54 13.00 -5.00
C LEU A 182 3.36 13.44 -6.45
N LEU A 183 3.41 14.75 -6.71
CA LEU A 183 3.28 15.29 -8.06
C LEU A 183 4.59 15.77 -8.63
N THR A 184 5.20 16.79 -8.04
CA THR A 184 6.27 17.59 -8.66
C THR A 184 7.30 17.97 -7.62
N HIS A 185 8.42 18.56 -8.04
CA HIS A 185 9.31 19.28 -7.14
C HIS A 185 9.01 20.78 -7.10
N SER A 186 9.20 21.41 -5.94
CA SER A 186 8.93 22.83 -5.69
C SER A 186 9.77 23.78 -6.56
N SER A 187 10.95 23.33 -7.04
CA SER A 187 11.79 24.08 -7.98
C SER A 187 11.12 24.39 -9.33
N ARG A 188 9.98 23.76 -9.64
CA ARG A 188 9.16 24.11 -10.82
C ARG A 188 8.35 25.40 -10.65
N LEU A 189 8.15 25.86 -9.42
CA LEU A 189 7.29 26.99 -9.06
C LEU A 189 8.13 28.04 -8.34
N THR A 190 8.88 28.86 -9.09
CA THR A 190 9.92 29.75 -8.51
C THR A 190 9.43 31.17 -8.29
N LYS A 191 8.47 31.64 -9.09
CA LYS A 191 7.98 33.02 -9.08
C LYS A 191 6.49 33.08 -8.74
N PRO A 192 6.01 34.16 -8.11
CA PRO A 192 4.58 34.37 -7.93
C PRO A 192 3.83 34.31 -9.26
N GLY A 193 2.74 33.55 -9.29
CA GLY A 193 1.92 33.34 -10.47
C GLY A 193 2.33 32.14 -11.31
N ASP A 194 3.49 31.51 -11.05
CA ASP A 194 3.82 30.23 -11.65
C ASP A 194 2.73 29.22 -11.31
N PHE A 195 2.36 28.39 -12.28
CA PHE A 195 1.37 27.33 -12.09
C PHE A 195 1.74 26.07 -12.88
N LEU A 196 1.26 24.94 -12.39
CA LEU A 196 1.32 23.62 -13.02
C LEU A 196 -0.07 22.99 -12.97
N SER A 197 -0.58 22.49 -14.09
CA SER A 197 -1.88 21.81 -14.15
C SER A 197 -1.73 20.31 -14.37
N PHE A 198 -2.55 19.54 -13.69
CA PHE A 198 -2.54 18.08 -13.71
C PHE A 198 -3.95 17.55 -13.99
N THR A 199 -4.02 16.34 -14.54
CA THR A 199 -5.26 15.57 -14.60
C THR A 199 -4.93 14.14 -14.21
N ILE A 200 -5.40 13.72 -13.02
CA ILE A 200 -5.15 12.38 -12.48
C ILE A 200 -6.49 11.71 -12.22
N SER A 201 -6.71 10.54 -12.81
CA SER A 201 -7.95 9.78 -12.65
C SER A 201 -9.19 10.63 -12.95
N ASN A 202 -9.11 11.44 -14.02
CA ASN A 202 -10.11 12.42 -14.45
C ASN A 202 -10.43 13.56 -13.46
N PHE A 203 -9.64 13.74 -12.41
CA PHE A 203 -9.67 14.97 -11.60
C PHE A 203 -8.70 16.00 -12.19
N SER A 204 -9.24 17.11 -12.70
CA SER A 204 -8.43 18.22 -13.20
C SER A 204 -8.19 19.25 -12.10
N PHE A 205 -6.93 19.57 -11.84
CA PHE A 205 -6.51 20.51 -10.79
C PHE A 205 -5.19 21.18 -11.17
N PHE A 206 -4.80 22.21 -10.43
CA PHE A 206 -3.54 22.91 -10.66
C PHE A 206 -2.95 23.43 -9.34
N LEU A 207 -1.63 23.56 -9.34
CA LEU A 207 -0.84 24.21 -8.30
C LEU A 207 -0.46 25.60 -8.76
N THR A 208 -0.38 26.57 -7.86
CA THR A 208 0.10 27.92 -8.16
C THR A 208 0.85 28.54 -6.98
N ARG A 209 1.93 29.27 -7.26
CA ARG A 209 2.67 30.02 -6.24
C ARG A 209 2.06 31.40 -6.05
N ASP A 210 1.65 31.72 -4.83
CA ASP A 210 1.13 33.05 -4.52
C ASP A 210 2.25 34.08 -4.30
N ARG A 211 1.85 35.33 -4.02
CA ARG A 211 2.78 36.45 -3.80
C ARG A 211 3.50 36.39 -2.45
N ASP A 212 2.99 35.60 -1.50
CA ASP A 212 3.62 35.39 -0.20
C ASP A 212 4.61 34.21 -0.25
N GLY A 213 4.66 33.50 -1.39
CA GLY A 213 5.58 32.40 -1.65
C GLY A 213 4.99 31.02 -1.40
N ASN A 214 3.72 30.91 -0.97
CA ASN A 214 3.07 29.64 -0.71
C ASN A 214 2.61 28.98 -2.01
N ILE A 215 2.72 27.65 -2.09
CA ILE A 215 2.13 26.87 -3.17
C ILE A 215 0.72 26.47 -2.73
N ASN A 216 -0.28 26.93 -3.48
CA ASN A 216 -1.69 26.62 -3.26
C ASN A 216 -2.18 25.68 -4.37
N GLY A 217 -3.13 24.81 -4.06
CA GLY A 217 -3.75 23.90 -5.03
C GLY A 217 -5.25 24.15 -5.16
N PHE A 218 -5.78 24.04 -6.38
CA PHE A 218 -7.22 24.15 -6.64
C PHE A 218 -7.67 23.16 -7.72
N HIS A 219 -8.91 22.67 -7.62
CA HIS A 219 -9.58 22.06 -8.77
C HIS A 219 -9.64 23.06 -9.93
N ASN A 220 -9.36 22.60 -11.14
CA ASN A 220 -9.30 23.42 -12.34
C ASN A 220 -10.69 23.66 -12.92
N ILE A 221 -11.59 24.18 -12.08
CA ILE A 221 -13.03 24.28 -12.36
C ILE A 221 -13.49 25.69 -11.98
N CYS A 222 -13.83 26.50 -12.98
CA CYS A 222 -14.46 27.80 -12.72
C CYS A 222 -15.82 27.57 -12.05
N ARG A 223 -16.02 28.21 -10.89
CA ARG A 223 -17.24 28.12 -10.08
C ARG A 223 -18.51 28.68 -10.72
N HIS A 224 -18.42 29.30 -11.90
CA HIS A 224 -19.59 29.77 -12.64
C HIS A 224 -20.23 28.65 -13.45
N ARG A 225 -19.49 28.09 -14.43
CA ARG A 225 -20.00 27.07 -15.37
C ARG A 225 -18.93 26.04 -15.74
N ALA A 226 -18.13 25.65 -14.76
CA ALA A 226 -17.16 24.56 -14.79
C ALA A 226 -16.04 24.61 -15.86
N TYR A 227 -15.89 25.72 -16.60
CA TYR A 227 -14.81 25.87 -17.56
C TYR A 227 -13.43 25.84 -16.88
N PRO A 228 -12.40 25.23 -17.49
CA PRO A 228 -11.06 25.18 -16.91
C PRO A 228 -10.45 26.58 -16.74
N VAL A 229 -9.94 26.85 -15.55
CA VAL A 229 -9.34 28.14 -15.17
C VAL A 229 -8.00 28.32 -15.88
N VAL A 230 -7.18 27.27 -15.90
CA VAL A 230 -5.92 27.21 -16.66
C VAL A 230 -6.02 26.12 -17.73
N GLN A 231 -5.47 26.39 -18.91
CA GLN A 231 -5.49 25.44 -20.04
C GLN A 231 -4.09 24.95 -20.43
N ALA A 232 -3.07 25.76 -20.19
CA ALA A 232 -1.69 25.34 -20.39
C ALA A 232 -1.28 24.40 -19.26
N ARG A 233 -0.34 23.49 -19.53
CA ARG A 233 0.20 22.58 -18.51
C ARG A 233 1.04 23.30 -17.46
N SER A 234 1.70 24.36 -17.88
CA SER A 234 2.49 25.22 -17.01
C SER A 234 2.50 26.64 -17.57
N GLY A 235 2.80 27.60 -16.71
CA GLY A 235 3.01 28.97 -17.12
C GLY A 235 3.08 29.91 -15.92
N THR A 236 3.04 31.21 -16.19
CA THR A 236 3.03 32.26 -15.16
C THR A 236 1.89 33.22 -15.45
N THR A 237 1.08 33.55 -14.44
CA THR A 237 0.01 34.54 -14.57
C THR A 237 -0.14 35.41 -13.32
N SER A 238 -0.49 36.69 -13.50
CA SER A 238 -0.77 37.60 -12.38
C SER A 238 -2.18 37.47 -11.82
N ILE A 239 -3.10 36.87 -12.59
CA ILE A 239 -4.49 36.61 -12.23
C ILE A 239 -5.01 35.35 -12.91
N LEU A 240 -5.82 34.56 -12.21
CA LEU A 240 -6.42 33.34 -12.74
C LEU A 240 -7.76 33.69 -13.40
N SER A 241 -7.77 33.93 -14.71
CA SER A 241 -8.97 34.40 -15.43
C SER A 241 -9.60 33.32 -16.29
N CYS A 242 -10.87 33.00 -16.01
CA CYS A 242 -11.66 32.06 -16.78
C CYS A 242 -12.00 32.64 -18.17
N LYS A 243 -11.62 31.93 -19.23
CA LYS A 243 -11.86 32.35 -20.61
C LYS A 243 -13.32 32.29 -21.05
N TYR A 244 -14.21 31.64 -20.28
CA TYR A 244 -15.61 31.50 -20.70
C TYR A 244 -16.41 32.80 -20.52
N HIS A 245 -16.40 33.36 -19.31
CA HIS A 245 -17.22 34.55 -18.99
C HIS A 245 -16.43 35.62 -18.22
N GLY A 246 -15.09 35.50 -18.12
CA GLY A 246 -14.24 36.50 -17.49
C GLY A 246 -14.34 36.58 -15.98
N TRP A 247 -14.81 35.51 -15.31
CA TRP A 247 -14.63 35.39 -13.86
C TRP A 247 -13.14 35.25 -13.55
N SER A 248 -12.63 36.04 -12.61
CA SER A 248 -11.22 36.09 -12.29
C SER A 248 -10.99 35.84 -10.81
N TYR A 249 -9.97 35.03 -10.50
CA TYR A 249 -9.60 34.59 -9.16
C TYR A 249 -8.20 35.09 -8.81
N GLY A 250 -7.97 35.36 -7.52
CA GLY A 250 -6.63 35.61 -7.00
C GLY A 250 -5.82 34.32 -6.96
N LEU A 251 -4.49 34.43 -6.78
CA LEU A 251 -3.60 33.25 -6.66
C LEU A 251 -3.87 32.40 -5.41
N LYS A 252 -4.62 32.94 -4.44
CA LYS A 252 -5.16 32.23 -3.26
C LYS A 252 -6.56 31.65 -3.49
N GLY A 253 -7.05 31.64 -4.74
CA GLY A 253 -8.33 31.05 -5.12
C GLY A 253 -9.58 31.89 -4.84
N ASN A 254 -9.48 32.99 -4.10
CA ASN A 254 -10.60 33.88 -3.84
C ASN A 254 -11.12 34.52 -5.15
N LEU A 255 -12.44 34.51 -5.35
CA LEU A 255 -13.06 35.19 -6.49
C LEU A 255 -12.75 36.69 -6.38
N SER A 256 -12.10 37.25 -7.39
CA SER A 256 -11.69 38.65 -7.45
C SER A 256 -12.64 39.49 -8.27
N LYS A 257 -13.17 38.94 -9.38
CA LYS A 257 -14.13 39.63 -10.26
C LYS A 257 -15.11 38.65 -10.88
N ALA A 258 -16.39 39.00 -10.87
CA ALA A 258 -17.45 38.32 -11.61
C ALA A 258 -18.20 39.40 -12.40
N PRO A 259 -17.95 39.54 -13.71
CA PRO A 259 -18.54 40.62 -14.51
C PRO A 259 -20.08 40.62 -14.44
N ARG A 260 -20.68 41.79 -14.16
CA ARG A 260 -22.14 42.02 -14.08
C ARG A 260 -22.85 41.37 -12.90
N PHE A 261 -22.14 40.74 -11.98
CA PHE A 261 -22.75 40.16 -10.79
C PHE A 261 -23.01 41.20 -9.68
N GLU A 262 -22.49 42.41 -9.81
CA GLU A 262 -22.81 43.55 -8.95
C GLU A 262 -24.31 43.94 -8.97
N THR A 263 -25.07 43.52 -9.99
CA THR A 263 -26.52 43.75 -10.09
C THR A 263 -27.37 42.59 -9.57
N VAL A 264 -26.76 41.51 -9.07
CA VAL A 264 -27.46 40.32 -8.58
C VAL A 264 -27.51 40.39 -7.06
N GLU A 265 -28.67 40.74 -6.50
CA GLU A 265 -28.83 41.07 -5.07
C GLU A 265 -28.43 39.93 -4.13
N SER A 266 -28.72 38.67 -4.49
CA SER A 266 -28.37 37.50 -3.67
C SER A 266 -26.96 36.96 -3.93
N PHE A 267 -26.14 37.61 -4.75
CA PHE A 267 -24.83 37.05 -5.09
C PHE A 267 -23.78 37.30 -4.00
N ASP A 268 -23.51 36.28 -3.19
CA ASP A 268 -22.35 36.29 -2.29
C ASP A 268 -21.08 35.81 -2.99
N LYS A 269 -20.22 36.78 -3.34
CA LYS A 269 -18.90 36.55 -3.95
C LYS A 269 -18.00 35.63 -3.10
N SER A 270 -18.14 35.61 -1.78
CA SER A 270 -17.31 34.80 -0.89
C SER A 270 -17.54 33.29 -1.03
N GLN A 271 -18.75 32.88 -1.44
CA GLN A 271 -19.12 31.46 -1.64
C GLN A 271 -18.55 30.85 -2.95
N HIS A 272 -17.95 31.69 -3.78
CA HIS A 272 -17.61 31.36 -5.17
C HIS A 272 -16.10 31.36 -5.45
N GLY A 273 -15.26 31.25 -4.41
CA GLY A 273 -13.83 30.96 -4.56
C GLY A 273 -13.56 29.59 -5.20
N LEU A 274 -12.39 29.40 -5.80
CA LEU A 274 -11.98 28.10 -6.33
C LEU A 274 -12.03 27.02 -5.23
N LEU A 275 -12.31 25.78 -5.64
CA LEU A 275 -12.33 24.65 -4.71
C LEU A 275 -10.89 24.28 -4.37
N PRO A 276 -10.43 24.48 -3.12
CA PRO A 276 -9.06 24.17 -2.75
C PRO A 276 -8.83 22.67 -2.70
N ILE A 277 -7.59 22.26 -2.95
CA ILE A 277 -7.08 20.93 -2.63
C ILE A 277 -5.94 21.06 -1.62
N HIS A 278 -5.65 20.00 -0.89
CA HIS A 278 -4.56 19.99 0.07
C HIS A 278 -3.21 19.94 -0.63
N VAL A 279 -2.25 20.69 -0.11
CA VAL A 279 -0.87 20.72 -0.59
C VAL A 279 0.06 20.54 0.61
N HIS A 280 1.00 19.63 0.50
CA HIS A 280 2.09 19.44 1.45
C HIS A 280 3.42 19.52 0.69
N ILE A 281 4.42 20.20 1.24
CA ILE A 281 5.77 20.26 0.68
C ILE A 281 6.69 19.65 1.73
N ASP A 282 7.34 18.54 1.39
CA ASP A 282 8.26 17.88 2.30
C ASP A 282 9.61 18.61 2.38
N LYS A 283 10.50 18.16 3.28
CA LYS A 283 11.83 18.79 3.46
C LYS A 283 12.73 18.65 2.24
N ALA A 284 12.50 17.65 1.40
CA ALA A 284 13.22 17.45 0.14
C ALA A 284 12.67 18.32 -0.99
N GLY A 285 11.58 19.07 -0.76
CA GLY A 285 10.98 19.98 -1.72
C GLY A 285 9.99 19.30 -2.68
N PHE A 286 9.63 18.03 -2.47
CA PHE A 286 8.56 17.40 -3.24
C PHE A 286 7.20 17.92 -2.80
N VAL A 287 6.33 18.12 -3.79
CA VAL A 287 4.99 18.66 -3.61
C VAL A 287 3.97 17.54 -3.74
N TRP A 288 3.25 17.32 -2.66
CA TRP A 288 2.22 16.31 -2.48
C TRP A 288 0.85 16.96 -2.46
N VAL A 289 -0.17 16.25 -2.97
CA VAL A 289 -1.55 16.72 -2.91
C VAL A 289 -2.53 15.68 -2.40
N ASN A 290 -3.61 16.13 -1.78
CA ASN A 290 -4.79 15.32 -1.48
C ASN A 290 -6.04 16.08 -1.96
N LEU A 291 -6.95 15.39 -2.64
CA LEU A 291 -8.11 15.98 -3.29
C LEU A 291 -9.36 15.98 -2.40
N GLU A 292 -9.31 15.38 -1.21
CA GLU A 292 -10.45 15.33 -0.30
C GLU A 292 -10.90 16.74 0.07
N ALA A 293 -12.21 16.97 0.08
CA ALA A 293 -12.77 18.26 0.42
C ALA A 293 -12.97 18.37 1.93
N GLY A 294 -12.56 19.51 2.51
CA GLY A 294 -12.66 19.74 3.95
C GLY A 294 -11.33 19.44 4.64
N ASP A 295 -11.36 18.69 5.73
CA ASP A 295 -10.15 18.17 6.38
C ASP A 295 -9.93 16.73 5.87
N PRO A 296 -8.71 16.36 5.43
CA PRO A 296 -8.48 15.04 4.86
C PRO A 296 -8.52 13.98 5.96
N GLU A 297 -9.21 12.85 5.69
CA GLU A 297 -9.30 11.70 6.62
C GLU A 297 -7.90 11.13 6.92
N VAL A 298 -7.02 11.19 5.92
CA VAL A 298 -5.65 10.69 5.97
C VAL A 298 -4.69 11.87 5.93
N LYS A 299 -3.91 12.05 7.00
CA LYS A 299 -2.85 13.06 7.02
C LYS A 299 -1.64 12.59 6.23
N TRP A 300 -0.81 13.52 5.78
CA TRP A 300 0.38 13.15 4.99
C TRP A 300 1.34 12.32 5.85
N GLU A 301 1.47 12.69 7.13
CA GLU A 301 2.32 12.04 8.11
C GLU A 301 1.87 10.60 8.38
N ASP A 302 0.57 10.28 8.32
CA ASP A 302 0.09 8.92 8.58
C ASP A 302 0.66 7.90 7.58
N ASP A 303 0.89 8.34 6.34
CA ASP A 303 1.36 7.50 5.24
C ASP A 303 2.88 7.69 4.97
N PHE A 304 3.43 8.87 5.27
CA PHE A 304 4.78 9.28 4.82
C PHE A 304 5.65 9.93 5.92
N GLU A 305 5.33 9.74 7.20
CA GLU A 305 6.16 10.27 8.30
C GLU A 305 7.65 9.92 8.09
N LYS A 306 8.51 10.94 8.16
CA LYS A 306 9.98 10.81 8.09
C LYS A 306 10.55 10.27 6.78
N ILE A 307 9.74 10.10 5.74
CA ILE A 307 10.25 9.64 4.43
C ILE A 307 11.34 10.56 3.87
N ASP A 308 11.21 11.84 4.17
CA ASP A 308 12.14 12.90 3.82
C ASP A 308 13.32 13.02 4.81
N GLU A 309 13.32 12.29 5.93
CA GLU A 309 14.42 12.19 6.89
C GLU A 309 15.29 10.93 6.66
N GLU A 310 14.83 9.99 5.85
CA GLU A 310 15.57 8.77 5.52
C GLU A 310 16.89 9.10 4.81
N PRO A 311 18.01 8.42 5.13
CA PRO A 311 19.31 8.68 4.50
C PRO A 311 19.27 8.65 2.96
N ARG A 312 18.45 7.76 2.39
CA ARG A 312 18.30 7.64 0.92
C ARG A 312 17.75 8.89 0.23
N MET A 313 17.04 9.75 0.97
CA MET A 313 16.54 11.04 0.48
C MET A 313 17.48 12.18 0.91
N GLN A 314 17.98 12.16 2.14
CA GLN A 314 18.88 13.17 2.69
C GLN A 314 20.25 13.22 2.03
N ASP A 315 20.67 12.12 1.40
CA ASP A 315 21.92 12.08 0.64
C ASP A 315 21.93 13.12 -0.50
N PHE A 316 20.76 13.50 -1.06
CA PHE A 316 20.63 14.36 -2.24
C PHE A 316 20.20 15.78 -1.88
N ASP A 317 20.90 16.79 -2.40
CA ASP A 317 20.42 18.18 -2.40
C ASP A 317 19.62 18.45 -3.69
N PHE A 318 18.32 18.16 -3.67
CA PHE A 318 17.45 18.24 -4.85
C PHE A 318 17.42 19.62 -5.52
N ASP A 319 17.50 20.71 -4.75
CA ASP A 319 17.44 22.09 -5.26
C ASP A 319 18.83 22.61 -5.66
N GLY A 320 19.87 22.25 -4.90
CA GLY A 320 21.25 22.67 -5.15
C GLY A 320 21.96 21.90 -6.26
N GLU A 321 21.70 20.60 -6.42
CA GLU A 321 22.38 19.73 -7.38
C GLU A 321 21.68 19.66 -8.75
N TYR A 322 20.36 19.83 -8.80
CA TYR A 322 19.58 19.56 -10.02
C TYR A 322 18.83 20.78 -10.54
N THR A 323 18.47 20.70 -11.82
CA THR A 323 17.63 21.69 -12.50
C THR A 323 16.60 20.98 -13.35
N PHE A 324 15.37 21.49 -13.39
CA PHE A 324 14.36 20.95 -14.30
C PHE A 324 14.84 21.12 -15.74
N ASP A 325 14.87 20.01 -16.48
CA ASP A 325 15.35 19.98 -17.86
C ASP A 325 14.15 19.95 -18.82
N HIS A 326 13.36 18.88 -18.77
CA HIS A 326 12.17 18.75 -19.61
C HIS A 326 11.09 17.87 -19.00
N TYR A 327 9.94 17.93 -19.64
CA TYR A 327 8.78 17.09 -19.38
C TYR A 327 8.47 16.27 -20.63
N TRP A 328 8.05 15.02 -20.46
CA TRP A 328 7.50 14.22 -21.55
C TRP A 328 6.46 13.23 -21.06
N GLU A 329 5.65 12.69 -21.97
CA GLU A 329 4.59 11.74 -21.64
C GLU A 329 4.45 10.63 -22.69
N MET A 330 3.79 9.54 -22.29
CA MET A 330 3.49 8.39 -23.12
C MET A 330 2.10 7.84 -22.76
N ASP A 331 1.27 7.64 -23.77
CA ASP A 331 -0.03 6.95 -23.62
C ASP A 331 0.16 5.43 -23.70
N ILE A 332 -0.55 4.72 -22.81
CA ILE A 332 -0.50 3.26 -22.65
C ILE A 332 -1.92 2.70 -22.67
N GLU A 333 -2.17 1.73 -23.55
CA GLU A 333 -3.45 0.99 -23.63
C GLU A 333 -3.47 -0.17 -22.62
N ALA A 334 -3.22 0.16 -21.35
CA ALA A 334 -3.27 -0.77 -20.24
C ALA A 334 -3.82 -0.11 -18.98
N ASN A 335 -4.40 -0.91 -18.08
CA ASN A 335 -4.84 -0.46 -16.77
C ASN A 335 -3.65 0.00 -15.91
N TRP A 336 -3.81 1.11 -15.19
CA TRP A 336 -2.77 1.70 -14.33
C TRP A 336 -2.10 0.74 -13.35
N LYS A 337 -2.85 -0.23 -12.83
CA LYS A 337 -2.31 -1.25 -11.91
C LYS A 337 -1.26 -2.11 -12.60
N LEU A 338 -1.43 -2.47 -13.88
CA LEU A 338 -0.44 -3.25 -14.62
C LEU A 338 0.89 -2.51 -14.74
N LEU A 339 0.86 -1.21 -15.03
CA LEU A 339 2.07 -0.40 -15.13
C LEU A 339 2.85 -0.38 -13.81
N ILE A 340 2.13 -0.24 -12.70
CA ILE A 340 2.74 -0.18 -11.36
C ILE A 340 3.22 -1.54 -10.89
N GLU A 341 2.46 -2.60 -11.17
CA GLU A 341 2.86 -3.98 -10.91
C GLU A 341 4.14 -4.30 -11.68
N ASN A 342 4.17 -4.05 -13.00
CA ASN A 342 5.35 -4.21 -13.85
C ASN A 342 6.55 -3.41 -13.34
N TYR A 343 6.34 -2.14 -12.95
CA TYR A 343 7.43 -1.31 -12.42
C TYR A 343 8.03 -1.86 -11.13
N ASN A 344 7.23 -2.45 -10.24
CA ASN A 344 7.66 -2.83 -8.88
C ASN A 344 8.15 -4.28 -8.75
N GLU A 345 8.57 -4.89 -9.86
CA GLU A 345 9.34 -6.13 -9.88
C GLU A 345 10.39 -6.08 -10.99
N CYS A 346 11.27 -7.07 -11.01
CA CYS A 346 12.27 -7.21 -12.09
C CYS A 346 12.47 -8.68 -12.44
N TYR A 347 11.41 -9.46 -12.29
CA TYR A 347 11.33 -10.85 -12.68
C TYR A 347 11.31 -10.99 -14.20
N HIS A 348 10.63 -10.07 -14.91
CA HIS A 348 10.64 -10.03 -16.37
C HIS A 348 11.96 -9.47 -16.95
N CYS A 349 12.72 -8.69 -16.18
CA CYS A 349 13.89 -7.95 -16.68
C CYS A 349 14.93 -8.80 -17.42
N ALA A 350 15.21 -10.01 -16.94
CA ALA A 350 16.19 -10.89 -17.58
C ALA A 350 15.76 -11.31 -19.00
N THR A 351 14.46 -11.35 -19.24
CA THR A 351 13.83 -11.77 -20.50
C THR A 351 13.58 -10.59 -21.42
N SER A 352 13.05 -9.49 -20.87
CA SER A 352 12.48 -8.39 -21.67
C SER A 352 13.40 -7.17 -21.81
N HIS A 353 14.42 -7.01 -20.96
CA HIS A 353 15.30 -5.85 -20.96
C HIS A 353 16.78 -6.22 -21.20
N PRO A 354 17.22 -6.39 -22.46
CA PRO A 354 18.60 -6.74 -22.78
C PRO A 354 19.63 -5.77 -22.18
N LEU A 355 19.34 -4.47 -22.18
CA LEU A 355 20.25 -3.44 -21.64
C LEU A 355 20.32 -3.50 -20.11
N ILE A 356 19.18 -3.63 -19.42
CA ILE A 356 19.17 -3.76 -17.94
C ILE A 356 19.89 -5.04 -17.52
N ASN A 357 19.63 -6.17 -18.19
CA ASN A 357 20.32 -7.42 -17.92
C ASN A 357 21.83 -7.30 -18.21
N GLY A 358 22.24 -6.43 -19.15
CA GLY A 358 23.65 -6.14 -19.42
C GLY A 358 24.36 -5.47 -18.25
N VAL A 359 23.71 -4.55 -17.52
CA VAL A 359 24.35 -3.67 -16.53
C VAL A 359 24.06 -4.03 -15.06
N SER A 360 22.90 -4.62 -14.77
CA SER A 360 22.40 -4.88 -13.42
C SER A 360 22.57 -6.33 -12.99
N ASP A 361 22.95 -6.55 -11.74
CA ASP A 361 22.96 -7.84 -11.05
C ASP A 361 21.53 -8.19 -10.60
N LEU A 362 20.74 -8.72 -11.54
CA LEU A 362 19.34 -9.09 -11.35
C LEU A 362 19.12 -10.13 -10.22
N PRO A 363 20.00 -11.12 -9.99
CA PRO A 363 19.88 -12.01 -8.84
C PRO A 363 19.85 -11.28 -7.48
N ARG A 364 20.60 -10.17 -7.35
CA ARG A 364 20.65 -9.34 -6.12
C ARG A 364 19.60 -8.23 -6.09
N TYR A 365 18.98 -7.92 -7.22
CA TYR A 365 17.90 -6.96 -7.28
C TYR A 365 16.76 -7.38 -6.36
N ARG A 366 16.22 -6.41 -5.62
CA ARG A 366 15.05 -6.62 -4.78
C ARG A 366 14.25 -5.35 -4.60
N VAL A 367 12.95 -5.52 -4.45
CA VAL A 367 12.01 -4.49 -4.02
C VAL A 367 11.65 -4.77 -2.57
N GLU A 368 11.81 -3.76 -1.70
CA GLU A 368 11.49 -3.81 -0.28
C GLU A 368 10.24 -2.95 -0.02
N PRO A 369 9.05 -3.58 0.11
CA PRO A 369 7.84 -2.84 0.42
C PRO A 369 7.84 -2.30 1.85
N LYS A 370 7.36 -1.07 2.02
CA LYS A 370 7.09 -0.40 3.30
C LYS A 370 5.59 -0.07 3.36
N ALA A 371 5.14 0.72 4.34
CA ALA A 371 3.70 0.96 4.55
C ALA A 371 3.01 1.62 3.34
N ARG A 372 3.63 2.59 2.67
CA ARG A 372 3.03 3.35 1.54
C ARG A 372 4.00 3.68 0.41
N TYR A 373 5.18 3.10 0.47
CA TYR A 373 6.20 3.24 -0.55
C TYR A 373 6.98 1.94 -0.67
N MET A 374 7.72 1.78 -1.77
CA MET A 374 8.54 0.60 -2.04
C MET A 374 9.93 1.04 -2.49
N GLU A 375 10.95 0.50 -1.84
CA GLU A 375 12.34 0.82 -2.14
C GLU A 375 12.93 -0.20 -3.10
N HIS A 376 13.63 0.29 -4.12
CA HIS A 376 14.32 -0.57 -5.09
C HIS A 376 15.80 -0.60 -4.77
N HIS A 377 16.35 -1.81 -4.60
CA HIS A 377 17.76 -2.04 -4.37
C HIS A 377 18.37 -2.72 -5.60
N ILE A 378 19.12 -1.92 -6.38
CA ILE A 378 19.80 -2.36 -7.59
C ILE A 378 21.31 -2.42 -7.32
N PHE A 379 21.99 -3.40 -7.90
CA PHE A 379 23.45 -3.56 -7.83
C PHE A 379 23.99 -3.65 -9.25
N ASN A 380 25.02 -2.88 -9.58
CA ASN A 380 25.66 -2.96 -10.90
C ASN A 380 26.66 -4.14 -10.94
N LYS A 381 26.78 -4.85 -12.08
CA LYS A 381 27.66 -6.03 -12.23
C LYS A 381 29.14 -5.74 -12.04
N ASP A 382 29.63 -4.63 -12.61
CA ASP A 382 31.08 -4.36 -12.72
C ASP A 382 31.64 -3.48 -11.58
N ASN A 383 30.82 -3.07 -10.61
CA ASN A 383 31.21 -2.15 -9.53
C ASN A 383 30.53 -2.50 -8.19
N ILE A 384 30.80 -3.70 -7.68
CA ILE A 384 30.22 -4.16 -6.41
C ILE A 384 30.66 -3.28 -5.23
N ASP A 385 31.90 -2.78 -5.25
CA ASP A 385 32.52 -2.03 -4.14
C ASP A 385 32.42 -0.49 -4.29
N ALA A 386 31.92 0.02 -5.41
CA ALA A 386 31.79 1.46 -5.70
C ALA A 386 30.49 1.76 -6.46
N GLN A 387 29.35 1.50 -5.81
CA GLN A 387 28.05 1.94 -6.34
C GLN A 387 27.99 3.47 -6.28
N PHE A 388 27.55 4.12 -7.36
CA PHE A 388 27.21 5.53 -7.32
C PHE A 388 25.94 5.74 -6.48
N ARG A 389 25.76 6.96 -5.98
CA ARG A 389 24.64 7.34 -5.12
C ARG A 389 23.34 7.21 -5.91
N ARG A 390 22.43 6.36 -5.43
CA ARG A 390 21.16 6.06 -6.11
C ARG A 390 20.02 5.81 -5.13
N SER A 391 18.91 6.49 -5.35
CA SER A 391 17.65 6.25 -4.67
C SER A 391 16.55 6.01 -5.70
N ILE A 392 15.90 4.86 -5.63
CA ILE A 392 14.74 4.53 -6.46
C ILE A 392 13.65 4.13 -5.49
N THR A 393 12.57 4.91 -5.49
CA THR A 393 11.46 4.74 -4.56
C THR A 393 10.15 4.94 -5.30
N TYR A 394 9.25 3.99 -5.15
CA TYR A 394 7.86 4.13 -5.58
C TYR A 394 7.02 4.61 -4.40
N PHE A 395 6.23 5.64 -4.59
CA PHE A 395 5.27 6.21 -3.66
C PHE A 395 3.85 5.90 -4.15
N TYR A 396 3.09 5.22 -3.30
CA TYR A 396 1.69 4.98 -3.57
C TYR A 396 0.92 6.31 -3.67
N PRO A 397 -0.05 6.47 -4.58
CA PRO A 397 -0.62 5.46 -5.47
C PRO A 397 -0.02 5.35 -6.87
N THR A 398 0.83 6.27 -7.34
CA THR A 398 1.14 6.34 -8.79
C THR A 398 2.54 6.82 -9.14
N THR A 399 3.38 7.20 -8.18
CA THR A 399 4.54 8.02 -8.49
C THR A 399 5.81 7.31 -8.10
N SER A 400 6.77 7.16 -9.01
CA SER A 400 8.13 6.78 -8.66
C SER A 400 9.07 7.95 -8.80
N VAL A 401 10.06 8.00 -7.91
CA VAL A 401 11.18 8.92 -7.98
C VAL A 401 12.46 8.10 -8.10
N THR A 402 13.21 8.37 -9.16
CA THR A 402 14.53 7.78 -9.38
C THR A 402 15.56 8.89 -9.39
N VAL A 403 16.54 8.81 -8.50
CA VAL A 403 17.57 9.82 -8.26
C VAL A 403 18.93 9.16 -8.36
N THR A 404 19.84 9.80 -9.08
CA THR A 404 21.25 9.40 -9.26
C THR A 404 22.13 10.64 -9.18
N ASP A 405 23.45 10.47 -9.20
CA ASP A 405 24.43 11.55 -9.29
C ASP A 405 24.39 12.37 -10.60
N LYS A 406 23.57 11.97 -11.58
CA LYS A 406 23.46 12.63 -12.89
C LYS A 406 22.08 13.19 -13.19
N PHE A 407 21.05 12.70 -12.54
CA PHE A 407 19.67 13.11 -12.80
C PHE A 407 18.74 12.69 -11.68
N PHE A 408 17.55 13.29 -11.66
CA PHE A 408 16.39 12.65 -11.06
C PHE A 408 15.15 12.73 -11.94
N TYR A 409 14.33 11.68 -11.87
CA TYR A 409 13.05 11.56 -12.55
C TYR A 409 11.93 11.52 -11.52
N ILE A 410 10.85 12.23 -11.79
CA ILE A 410 9.55 11.99 -11.17
C ILE A 410 8.65 11.40 -12.26
N GLN A 411 8.36 10.10 -12.15
CA GLN A 411 7.52 9.36 -13.09
C GLN A 411 6.15 9.08 -12.46
N ARG A 412 5.08 9.50 -13.13
CA ARG A 412 3.69 9.30 -12.67
C ARG A 412 2.95 8.37 -13.62
N MET A 413 2.46 7.26 -13.10
CA MET A 413 1.66 6.26 -13.83
C MET A 413 0.18 6.50 -13.55
N ILE A 414 -0.45 7.31 -14.40
CA ILE A 414 -1.77 7.92 -14.17
C ILE A 414 -2.85 7.11 -14.90
N PRO A 415 -3.96 6.72 -14.25
CA PRO A 415 -5.10 6.16 -14.95
C PRO A 415 -5.89 7.23 -15.72
N VAL A 416 -6.39 6.85 -16.88
CA VAL A 416 -7.29 7.66 -17.72
C VAL A 416 -8.67 6.99 -17.79
N SER A 417 -8.69 5.67 -17.99
CA SER A 417 -9.89 4.82 -17.98
C SER A 417 -9.63 3.48 -17.29
N ALA A 418 -10.59 2.56 -17.33
CA ALA A 418 -10.40 1.20 -16.83
C ALA A 418 -9.33 0.41 -17.59
N THR A 419 -8.96 0.79 -18.81
CA THR A 419 -8.02 0.04 -19.67
C THR A 419 -6.97 0.93 -20.34
N THR A 420 -6.92 2.22 -19.99
CA THR A 420 -5.94 3.16 -20.53
C THR A 420 -5.31 4.00 -19.44
N SER A 421 -4.03 4.29 -19.62
CA SER A 421 -3.18 5.02 -18.70
C SER A 421 -2.21 5.93 -19.44
N LYS A 422 -1.57 6.81 -18.69
CA LYS A 422 -0.49 7.68 -19.16
C LYS A 422 0.69 7.57 -18.21
N ILE A 423 1.90 7.55 -18.76
CA ILE A 423 3.13 7.78 -18.01
C ILE A 423 3.54 9.23 -18.26
N GLU A 424 3.66 10.02 -17.20
CA GLU A 424 4.20 11.38 -17.27
C GLU A 424 5.54 11.45 -16.55
N ASN A 425 6.55 12.06 -17.18
CA ASN A 425 7.90 12.18 -16.65
C ASN A 425 8.31 13.64 -16.51
N GLU A 426 8.73 14.02 -15.31
CA GLU A 426 9.51 15.23 -15.09
C GLU A 426 10.97 14.86 -14.90
N VAL A 427 11.82 15.42 -15.76
CA VAL A 427 13.24 15.11 -15.81
C VAL A 427 14.03 16.28 -15.27
N TYR A 428 14.91 15.98 -14.32
CA TYR A 428 15.78 16.94 -13.68
C TYR A 428 17.23 16.52 -13.89
N ARG A 429 18.03 17.42 -14.44
CA ARG A 429 19.42 17.19 -14.77
C ARG A 429 20.31 17.69 -13.65
N HIS A 430 21.29 16.88 -13.25
CA HIS A 430 22.33 17.32 -12.35
C HIS A 430 23.18 18.41 -13.04
N ARG A 431 23.56 19.45 -12.30
CA ARG A 431 24.28 20.61 -12.85
C ARG A 431 25.63 20.26 -13.48
N ASP A 432 26.26 19.18 -13.01
CA ASP A 432 27.53 18.67 -13.53
C ASP A 432 27.40 17.58 -14.62
N ALA A 433 26.18 17.16 -14.97
CA ALA A 433 25.99 16.17 -16.04
C ALA A 433 26.24 16.83 -17.41
N THR A 434 27.06 16.21 -18.25
CA THR A 434 27.30 16.65 -19.64
C THR A 434 26.10 16.34 -20.55
N ASP A 435 26.02 17.00 -21.71
CA ASP A 435 24.92 16.78 -22.66
C ASP A 435 24.90 15.34 -23.17
N GLU A 436 26.08 14.76 -23.40
CA GLU A 436 26.24 13.38 -23.87
C GLU A 436 25.79 12.36 -22.81
N GLU A 437 26.26 12.50 -21.56
CA GLU A 437 25.84 11.62 -20.45
C GLU A 437 24.32 11.63 -20.30
N PHE A 438 23.74 12.83 -20.28
CA PHE A 438 22.31 12.99 -20.07
C PHE A 438 21.46 12.51 -21.25
N ALA A 439 21.93 12.70 -22.49
CA ALA A 439 21.27 12.14 -23.67
C ALA A 439 21.25 10.61 -23.64
N ASN A 440 22.36 9.98 -23.23
CA ASN A 440 22.46 8.52 -23.11
C ASN A 440 21.51 7.97 -22.02
N ILE A 441 21.44 8.65 -20.87
CA ILE A 441 20.49 8.31 -19.79
C ILE A 441 19.05 8.38 -20.30
N ASN A 442 18.66 9.47 -20.96
CA ASN A 442 17.30 9.64 -21.47
C ASN A 442 16.95 8.60 -22.53
N ALA A 443 17.89 8.25 -23.42
CA ALA A 443 17.69 7.21 -24.42
C ALA A 443 17.47 5.83 -23.77
N PHE A 444 18.29 5.49 -22.77
CA PHE A 444 18.15 4.25 -22.01
C PHE A 444 16.79 4.15 -21.32
N TYR A 445 16.36 5.19 -20.60
CA TYR A 445 15.06 5.21 -19.91
C TYR A 445 13.88 5.07 -20.87
N ARG A 446 13.92 5.77 -22.02
CA ARG A 446 12.85 5.69 -23.02
C ARG A 446 12.74 4.29 -23.61
N GLN A 447 13.87 3.66 -23.94
CA GLN A 447 13.86 2.31 -24.47
C GLN A 447 13.25 1.31 -23.49
N VAL A 448 13.63 1.37 -22.21
CA VAL A 448 13.07 0.47 -21.17
C VAL A 448 11.56 0.69 -21.04
N LEU A 449 11.09 1.95 -21.05
CA LEU A 449 9.66 2.26 -20.96
C LEU A 449 8.87 1.82 -22.21
N ASP A 450 9.48 1.86 -23.40
CA ASP A 450 8.87 1.30 -24.61
C ASP A 450 8.76 -0.23 -24.52
N GLU A 451 9.80 -0.91 -24.02
CA GLU A 451 9.77 -2.36 -23.76
C GLU A 451 8.67 -2.74 -22.74
N ASP A 452 8.57 -2.00 -21.64
CA ASP A 452 7.53 -2.18 -20.60
C ASP A 452 6.12 -1.92 -21.13
N LYS A 453 5.96 -0.92 -21.99
CA LYS A 453 4.68 -0.60 -22.64
C LYS A 453 4.17 -1.80 -23.43
N ASP A 454 5.02 -2.43 -24.23
CA ASP A 454 4.64 -3.58 -25.05
C ASP A 454 4.16 -4.75 -24.17
N LEU A 455 4.83 -5.01 -23.04
CA LEU A 455 4.43 -6.03 -22.07
C LEU A 455 3.05 -5.72 -21.46
N CYS A 456 2.85 -4.48 -20.99
CA CYS A 456 1.61 -4.07 -20.34
C CYS A 456 0.41 -4.11 -21.30
N VAL A 457 0.58 -3.66 -22.55
CA VAL A 457 -0.48 -3.67 -23.56
C VAL A 457 -0.85 -5.10 -23.94
N GLY A 458 0.14 -5.96 -24.21
CA GLY A 458 -0.12 -7.37 -24.51
C GLY A 458 -0.80 -8.13 -23.36
N ALA A 459 -0.48 -7.79 -22.10
CA ALA A 459 -1.17 -8.32 -20.93
C ALA A 459 -2.62 -7.82 -20.86
N GLN A 460 -2.86 -6.52 -21.08
CA GLN A 460 -4.20 -5.93 -21.06
C GLN A 460 -5.13 -6.54 -22.12
N GLU A 461 -4.65 -6.79 -23.33
CA GLU A 461 -5.42 -7.44 -24.40
C GLU A 461 -5.96 -8.80 -23.93
N ASN A 462 -5.11 -9.63 -23.32
CA ASN A 462 -5.48 -10.94 -22.82
C ASN A 462 -6.40 -10.87 -21.59
N LEU A 463 -6.17 -9.91 -20.69
CA LEU A 463 -7.07 -9.65 -19.56
C LEU A 463 -8.45 -9.23 -20.03
N SER A 464 -8.54 -8.56 -21.18
CA SER A 464 -9.80 -8.10 -21.77
C SER A 464 -10.55 -9.23 -22.48
N ALA A 465 -9.86 -10.25 -22.99
CA ALA A 465 -10.40 -11.35 -23.79
C ALA A 465 -11.46 -12.25 -23.10
N GLY A 466 -11.62 -12.18 -21.76
CA GLY A 466 -12.70 -12.89 -21.06
C GLY A 466 -12.37 -14.28 -20.55
N VAL A 467 -11.20 -14.81 -20.89
CA VAL A 467 -10.79 -16.19 -20.57
C VAL A 467 -9.85 -16.32 -19.37
N PHE A 468 -9.03 -15.31 -19.10
CA PHE A 468 -8.11 -15.32 -17.96
C PHE A 468 -8.82 -14.89 -16.67
N ILE A 469 -8.61 -15.62 -15.57
CA ILE A 469 -9.19 -15.31 -14.26
C ILE A 469 -8.15 -14.59 -13.39
N ASN A 470 -7.09 -15.27 -12.99
CA ASN A 470 -5.94 -14.71 -12.28
C ASN A 470 -4.72 -15.65 -12.34
N GLY A 471 -3.53 -15.10 -12.16
CA GLY A 471 -2.26 -15.83 -12.16
C GLY A 471 -1.74 -16.09 -10.74
N GLU A 472 -0.76 -16.98 -10.63
CA GLU A 472 0.05 -17.14 -9.41
C GLU A 472 1.25 -16.20 -9.47
N LEU A 473 1.59 -15.60 -8.34
CA LEU A 473 2.72 -14.68 -8.18
C LEU A 473 3.84 -15.36 -7.40
N HIS A 474 5.08 -15.15 -7.82
CA HIS A 474 6.27 -15.62 -7.15
C HIS A 474 6.50 -14.82 -5.85
N PRO A 475 6.40 -15.44 -4.67
CA PRO A 475 6.41 -14.73 -3.39
C PRO A 475 7.69 -13.94 -3.13
N ASP A 476 8.85 -14.43 -3.61
CA ASP A 476 10.11 -13.70 -3.44
C ASP A 476 10.43 -12.65 -4.51
N LYS A 477 9.99 -12.86 -5.76
CA LYS A 477 10.36 -12.02 -6.91
C LYS A 477 9.33 -10.94 -7.20
N GLU A 478 8.09 -11.12 -6.75
CA GLU A 478 6.97 -10.22 -7.00
C GLU A 478 6.41 -9.64 -5.69
N LYS A 479 7.28 -9.42 -4.68
CA LYS A 479 6.89 -8.80 -3.40
C LYS A 479 6.22 -7.43 -3.58
N GLY A 480 6.72 -6.64 -4.53
CA GLY A 480 6.15 -5.33 -4.88
C GLY A 480 4.72 -5.44 -5.40
N PRO A 481 4.47 -6.19 -6.50
CA PRO A 481 3.12 -6.45 -7.01
C PRO A 481 2.15 -6.98 -5.96
N ILE A 482 2.56 -7.99 -5.18
CA ILE A 482 1.72 -8.59 -4.13
C ILE A 482 1.28 -7.50 -3.13
N HIS A 483 2.26 -6.74 -2.62
CA HIS A 483 2.00 -5.69 -1.65
C HIS A 483 1.12 -4.56 -2.21
N PHE A 484 1.38 -4.13 -3.44
CA PHE A 484 0.57 -3.10 -4.11
C PHE A 484 -0.88 -3.57 -4.31
N GLN A 485 -1.07 -4.79 -4.82
CA GLN A 485 -2.41 -5.35 -5.05
C GLN A 485 -3.20 -5.48 -3.74
N ASP A 486 -2.57 -5.89 -2.64
CA ASP A 486 -3.20 -5.96 -1.33
C ASP A 486 -3.67 -4.58 -0.84
N HIS A 487 -2.89 -3.53 -1.07
CA HIS A 487 -3.30 -2.16 -0.75
C HIS A 487 -4.49 -1.69 -1.56
N VAL A 488 -4.44 -1.85 -2.89
CA VAL A 488 -5.57 -1.50 -3.75
C VAL A 488 -6.82 -2.25 -3.31
N LYS A 489 -6.72 -3.57 -3.13
CA LYS A 489 -7.84 -4.42 -2.71
C LYS A 489 -8.44 -3.96 -1.38
N THR A 490 -7.60 -3.73 -0.38
CA THR A 490 -8.06 -3.33 0.95
C THR A 490 -8.80 -1.99 0.89
N MET A 491 -8.24 -0.98 0.21
CA MET A 491 -8.85 0.35 0.15
C MET A 491 -10.16 0.36 -0.64
N VAL A 492 -10.21 -0.33 -1.78
CA VAL A 492 -11.38 -0.42 -2.64
C VAL A 492 -12.52 -1.14 -1.92
N MET A 493 -12.23 -2.28 -1.30
CA MET A 493 -13.24 -3.08 -0.59
C MET A 493 -13.76 -2.35 0.65
N GLU A 494 -12.88 -1.71 1.41
CA GLU A 494 -13.28 -0.93 2.59
C GLU A 494 -14.13 0.30 2.22
N HIS A 495 -13.75 1.01 1.15
CA HIS A 495 -14.57 2.12 0.65
C HIS A 495 -15.94 1.64 0.19
N ARG A 496 -16.00 0.51 -0.53
CA ARG A 496 -17.26 -0.06 -0.99
C ARG A 496 -18.15 -0.47 0.18
N ARG A 497 -17.59 -1.06 1.24
CA ARG A 497 -18.31 -1.37 2.48
C ARG A 497 -18.95 -0.12 3.08
N LYS A 498 -18.21 0.99 3.14
CA LYS A 498 -18.74 2.28 3.62
C LYS A 498 -19.90 2.79 2.75
N GLU A 499 -19.82 2.67 1.42
CA GLU A 499 -20.93 3.03 0.51
C GLU A 499 -22.18 2.16 0.79
N GLU A 500 -22.00 0.86 0.99
CA GLU A 500 -23.10 -0.08 1.27
C GLU A 500 -23.78 0.19 2.61
N GLU A 501 -23.01 0.52 3.65
CA GLU A 501 -23.53 0.84 4.98
C GLU A 501 -24.41 2.09 5.03
N GLN A 502 -24.20 3.05 4.11
CA GLN A 502 -25.04 4.24 3.99
C GLN A 502 -26.16 4.11 2.94
N GLY A 503 -26.48 2.88 2.52
CA GLY A 503 -27.58 2.62 1.58
C GLY A 503 -27.17 2.50 0.12
N GLY A 504 -25.88 2.29 -0.16
CA GLY A 504 -25.34 2.08 -1.51
C GLY A 504 -25.04 3.36 -2.29
N GLU A 505 -25.22 4.54 -1.67
CA GLU A 505 -24.86 5.83 -2.28
C GLU A 505 -23.33 5.96 -2.40
N GLU A 506 -22.87 6.44 -3.55
CA GLU A 506 -21.43 6.64 -3.79
C GLU A 506 -20.86 7.72 -2.85
N ILE A 507 -19.68 7.46 -2.30
CA ILE A 507 -18.97 8.44 -1.47
C ILE A 507 -17.91 9.11 -2.35
N TRP A 508 -18.04 10.41 -2.61
CA TRP A 508 -17.04 11.18 -3.35
C TRP A 508 -16.29 12.14 -2.41
N PRO A 509 -15.15 11.73 -1.80
CA PRO A 509 -14.39 12.56 -0.86
C PRO A 509 -13.98 13.93 -1.42
N ALA A 510 -13.66 14.01 -2.71
CA ALA A 510 -13.27 15.26 -3.36
C ALA A 510 -14.45 16.23 -3.63
N VAL A 511 -15.69 15.81 -3.38
CA VAL A 511 -16.87 16.68 -3.56
C VAL A 511 -17.14 17.42 -2.25
N PRO A 512 -17.08 18.76 -2.23
CA PRO A 512 -17.37 19.52 -1.02
C PRO A 512 -18.83 19.36 -0.62
N LYS A 513 -19.08 19.29 0.70
CA LYS A 513 -20.45 19.33 1.23
C LYS A 513 -21.11 20.64 0.82
N VAL A 514 -22.24 20.56 0.13
CA VAL A 514 -22.98 21.73 -0.32
C VAL A 514 -23.51 22.50 0.90
N THR A 515 -23.09 23.75 1.06
CA THR A 515 -23.50 24.65 2.15
C THR A 515 -24.15 25.93 1.61
N GLY A 516 -24.82 26.68 2.49
CA GLY A 516 -25.41 27.98 2.17
C GLY A 516 -26.51 27.91 1.11
N GLU A 517 -26.60 28.94 0.27
CA GLU A 517 -27.64 29.11 -0.75
C GLU A 517 -27.60 28.06 -1.87
N MET A 518 -26.47 27.35 -2.04
CA MET A 518 -26.36 26.26 -3.02
C MET A 518 -27.13 25.01 -2.58
N ARG A 519 -27.42 24.85 -1.28
CA ARG A 519 -28.18 23.71 -0.76
C ARG A 519 -29.68 23.98 -0.91
N THR A 520 -30.20 23.78 -2.12
CA THR A 520 -31.63 23.93 -2.40
C THR A 520 -32.33 22.58 -2.41
N GLY A 521 -33.61 22.54 -2.01
CA GLY A 521 -34.43 21.32 -2.13
C GLY A 521 -34.54 20.83 -3.58
N LYS A 522 -34.49 21.75 -4.54
CA LYS A 522 -34.50 21.46 -5.98
C LYS A 522 -33.24 20.72 -6.44
N LEU A 523 -32.05 21.16 -6.02
CA LEU A 523 -30.81 20.46 -6.36
C LEU A 523 -30.82 19.03 -5.83
N ALA A 524 -31.30 18.82 -4.60
CA ALA A 524 -31.39 17.47 -4.02
C ALA A 524 -32.38 16.57 -4.78
N GLU A 525 -33.47 17.13 -5.30
CA GLU A 525 -34.43 16.41 -6.16
C GLU A 525 -33.82 16.01 -7.51
N GLU A 526 -33.10 16.94 -8.16
CA GLU A 526 -32.44 16.71 -9.45
C GLU A 526 -31.30 15.68 -9.35
N GLU A 527 -30.46 15.76 -8.31
CA GLU A 527 -29.42 14.76 -8.04
C GLU A 527 -30.03 13.37 -7.77
N LYS A 528 -31.09 13.31 -6.95
CA LYS A 528 -31.79 12.04 -6.68
C LYS A 528 -32.35 11.41 -7.96
N PHE A 529 -32.88 12.21 -8.89
CA PHE A 529 -33.34 11.71 -10.17
C PHE A 529 -32.21 11.06 -10.98
N CYS A 530 -31.04 11.70 -11.05
CA CYS A 530 -29.85 11.14 -11.71
C CYS A 530 -29.39 9.84 -11.05
N SER A 531 -29.24 9.81 -9.72
CA SER A 531 -28.79 8.61 -9.01
C SER A 531 -29.74 7.42 -9.19
N GLN A 532 -31.05 7.66 -9.28
CA GLN A 532 -32.03 6.60 -9.55
C GLN A 532 -31.88 5.99 -10.96
N LEU A 533 -31.53 6.80 -11.97
CA LEU A 533 -31.26 6.31 -13.32
C LEU A 533 -29.99 5.46 -13.37
N GLU A 534 -28.94 5.88 -12.70
CA GLU A 534 -27.67 5.14 -12.62
C GLU A 534 -27.87 3.78 -11.93
N ALA A 535 -28.57 3.75 -10.80
CA ALA A 535 -28.90 2.51 -10.10
C ALA A 535 -29.70 1.52 -10.98
N ALA A 536 -30.66 2.02 -11.76
CA ALA A 536 -31.42 1.20 -12.70
C ALA A 536 -30.54 0.63 -13.83
N SER A 537 -29.55 1.39 -14.30
CA SER A 537 -28.61 0.93 -15.32
C SER A 537 -27.66 -0.17 -14.84
N CYS A 538 -27.25 -0.12 -13.57
CA CYS A 538 -26.41 -1.16 -12.95
C CYS A 538 -27.14 -2.49 -12.78
N MET A 539 -28.46 -2.46 -12.52
CA MET A 539 -29.28 -3.68 -12.40
C MET A 539 -29.66 -4.32 -13.75
N ALA A 540 -29.41 -3.64 -14.88
CA ALA A 540 -29.86 -4.06 -16.21
C ALA A 540 -28.88 -4.98 -16.98
N ARG A 541 -27.75 -5.40 -16.39
CA ARG A 541 -26.84 -6.37 -17.05
C ARG A 541 -27.28 -7.81 -16.79
N SER A 542 -28.27 -8.27 -17.56
CA SER A 542 -28.65 -9.69 -17.67
C SER A 542 -27.67 -10.51 -18.52
N GLU A 543 -26.41 -10.11 -18.59
CA GLU A 543 -25.39 -10.77 -19.41
C GLU A 543 -24.37 -11.39 -18.48
N LEU A 544 -24.68 -12.60 -18.03
CA LEU A 544 -23.77 -13.71 -17.71
C LEU A 544 -24.65 -14.86 -17.19
N ALA A 545 -25.60 -15.31 -18.02
CA ALA A 545 -26.16 -16.64 -17.92
C ALA A 545 -25.48 -17.48 -19.01
N TRP A 546 -24.67 -18.44 -18.58
CA TRP A 546 -24.35 -19.63 -19.35
C TRP A 546 -24.90 -20.82 -18.59
#